data_AF-A0A8J6TPA5-F1
#
_entry.id   AF-A0A8J6TPA5-F1
#
_cell.length_a   1.000
_cell.length_b   1.000
_cell.length_c   1.000
_cell.angle_alpha   90.00
_cell.angle_beta   90.00
_cell.angle_gamma   90.00
#
_symmetry.space_group_name_H-M   'P 1'
#
loop_
_entity.id
_entity.type
_entity.pdbx_description
1 polymer ?
#
loop_
_entity_poly.entity_id
_entity_poly.type
_entity_poly.pdbx_seq_one_letter_code
_entity_poly.pdbx_strand_id
1 'polypeptide(L)'
;MKTLIELFDREPLENVLGMLMMNPEHVIFLGDKRIMREYRKESIRRFVTQRKLETKISFYHYRNNDYQDILSSFERIYQSHPGCAFEVTGGKEIPLLAAGAFCREKQIPAFYFDTRNNRFIHAFTGEPLNDIPSPKLTVRDILTIAGGSMMRHGHFQEPYYSEEMKTDILSVWDIYKRFRQKWGAQTTYFQQLTGEELFFRVPIHLQGKVAAECSLPILYALGERGILKDVSHQGKMVSFTFKNEYLRRFLNDAGIWLEFYTGLCAHQTEFFDDVQVSVVIDWDGSDRDPRDTTNEIDVLLVHDLTSVFVSCKTGVPSTHALNEIKLLAERFGGSFAKAVLVTSTPLSEIAPATYRRAADMGVSILEEEELFTKQFPQKLIDIAQNQFYMKKV
;
A
#
# COMPACT_ATOMS: atom_id res chain seq x y z
N MET A 1 -13.02 -25.57 -13.96
CA MET A 1 -13.29 -25.00 -15.31
C MET A 1 -12.06 -25.21 -16.17
N LYS A 2 -12.18 -25.60 -17.45
CA LYS A 2 -11.00 -25.89 -18.28
C LYS A 2 -10.32 -24.64 -18.83
N THR A 3 -11.09 -23.69 -19.38
CA THR A 3 -10.53 -22.48 -19.97
C THR A 3 -11.41 -21.27 -19.66
N LEU A 4 -10.77 -20.21 -19.15
CA LEU A 4 -11.38 -18.90 -18.93
C LEU A 4 -10.78 -17.92 -19.95
N ILE A 5 -11.62 -17.21 -20.68
CA ILE A 5 -11.21 -16.14 -21.60
C ILE A 5 -11.39 -14.83 -20.85
N GLU A 6 -10.28 -14.16 -20.54
CA GLU A 6 -10.25 -12.91 -19.79
C GLU A 6 -10.19 -11.72 -20.76
N LEU A 7 -11.17 -10.81 -20.68
CA LEU A 7 -11.06 -9.54 -21.38
C LEU A 7 -10.10 -8.61 -20.64
N PHE A 8 -8.92 -8.40 -21.24
CA PHE A 8 -7.85 -7.65 -20.59
C PHE A 8 -8.22 -6.17 -20.38
N ASP A 9 -8.12 -5.65 -19.15
CA ASP A 9 -8.37 -4.23 -18.82
C ASP A 9 -7.11 -3.46 -18.42
N ARG A 10 -7.27 -2.14 -18.33
CA ARG A 10 -6.27 -1.27 -17.73
C ARG A 10 -6.16 -1.45 -16.22
N GLU A 11 -7.26 -1.78 -15.55
CA GLU A 11 -7.34 -2.07 -14.13
C GLU A 11 -6.58 -3.38 -13.83
N PRO A 12 -5.42 -3.31 -13.13
CA PRO A 12 -4.57 -4.49 -12.97
C PRO A 12 -5.25 -5.63 -12.19
N LEU A 13 -6.02 -5.32 -11.16
CA LEU A 13 -6.67 -6.32 -10.31
C LEU A 13 -7.71 -7.15 -11.08
N GLU A 14 -8.53 -6.51 -11.92
CA GLU A 14 -9.57 -7.19 -12.70
C GLU A 14 -8.98 -8.36 -13.49
N ASN A 15 -7.83 -8.17 -14.12
CA ASN A 15 -7.12 -9.17 -14.94
C ASN A 15 -6.69 -10.45 -14.18
N VAL A 16 -6.72 -10.47 -12.83
CA VAL A 16 -6.29 -11.64 -12.06
C VAL A 16 -7.38 -12.23 -11.16
N LEU A 17 -8.53 -11.57 -11.03
CA LEU A 17 -9.61 -12.08 -10.17
C LEU A 17 -10.17 -13.39 -10.70
N GLY A 18 -10.40 -13.47 -12.02
CA GLY A 18 -10.91 -14.69 -12.66
C GLY A 18 -9.99 -15.89 -12.40
N MET A 19 -8.67 -15.71 -12.54
CA MET A 19 -7.71 -16.80 -12.30
C MET A 19 -7.66 -17.22 -10.83
N LEU A 20 -7.71 -16.27 -9.89
CA LEU A 20 -7.57 -16.54 -8.46
C LEU A 20 -8.81 -17.22 -7.87
N MET A 21 -9.99 -16.80 -8.31
CA MET A 21 -11.25 -17.22 -7.72
C MET A 21 -11.83 -18.46 -8.43
N MET A 22 -11.71 -18.54 -9.75
CA MET A 22 -12.34 -19.62 -10.53
C MET A 22 -11.40 -20.81 -10.78
N ASN A 23 -10.11 -20.66 -10.43
CA ASN A 23 -9.05 -21.67 -10.57
C ASN A 23 -9.11 -22.47 -11.90
N PRO A 24 -9.11 -21.81 -13.07
CA PRO A 24 -9.14 -22.49 -14.35
C PRO A 24 -7.78 -23.16 -14.66
N GLU A 25 -7.80 -24.24 -15.46
CA GLU A 25 -6.56 -24.87 -15.94
C GLU A 25 -5.77 -23.94 -16.90
N HIS A 26 -6.48 -23.08 -17.64
CA HIS A 26 -5.90 -22.14 -18.61
C HIS A 26 -6.69 -20.82 -18.63
N VAL A 27 -5.99 -19.70 -18.53
CA VAL A 27 -6.53 -18.36 -18.80
C VAL A 27 -5.99 -17.83 -20.12
N ILE A 28 -6.90 -17.36 -20.97
CA ILE A 28 -6.59 -16.74 -22.25
C ILE A 28 -6.91 -15.26 -22.13
N PHE A 29 -5.88 -14.43 -22.03
CA PHE A 29 -6.02 -12.98 -22.03
C PHE A 29 -6.23 -12.46 -23.44
N LEU A 30 -7.28 -11.66 -23.62
CA LEU A 30 -7.64 -11.11 -24.90
C LEU A 30 -7.85 -9.59 -24.81
N GLY A 31 -7.02 -8.82 -25.52
CA GLY A 31 -7.04 -7.36 -25.37
C GLY A 31 -6.34 -6.58 -26.49
N ASP A 32 -6.64 -5.28 -26.57
CA ASP A 32 -5.99 -4.38 -27.52
C ASP A 32 -4.48 -4.29 -27.25
N LYS A 33 -3.68 -4.41 -28.32
CA LYS A 33 -2.21 -4.40 -28.24
C LYS A 33 -1.63 -3.13 -27.59
N ARG A 34 -2.34 -2.00 -27.64
CA ARG A 34 -1.91 -0.73 -27.03
C ARG A 34 -2.05 -0.74 -25.51
N ILE A 35 -3.01 -1.52 -24.98
CA ILE A 35 -3.24 -1.69 -23.54
C ILE A 35 -2.41 -2.87 -23.05
N MET A 36 -2.53 -4.03 -23.69
CA MET A 36 -1.83 -5.26 -23.33
C MET A 36 -0.38 -5.26 -23.84
N ARG A 37 0.39 -4.29 -23.35
CA ARG A 37 1.83 -4.13 -23.62
C ARG A 37 2.64 -5.21 -22.91
N GLU A 38 3.86 -5.47 -23.37
CA GLU A 38 4.69 -6.56 -22.83
C GLU A 38 4.96 -6.44 -21.33
N TYR A 39 5.25 -5.25 -20.80
CA TYR A 39 5.47 -5.08 -19.36
C TYR A 39 4.26 -5.52 -18.51
N ARG A 40 3.03 -5.35 -19.02
CA ARG A 40 1.82 -5.81 -18.32
C ARG A 40 1.63 -7.32 -18.44
N LYS A 41 1.93 -7.91 -19.60
CA LYS A 41 1.95 -9.38 -19.72
C LYS A 41 2.96 -9.99 -18.76
N GLU A 42 4.12 -9.36 -18.65
CA GLU A 42 5.18 -9.79 -17.73
C GLU A 42 4.77 -9.63 -16.27
N SER A 43 4.07 -8.56 -15.91
CA SER A 43 3.51 -8.40 -14.57
C SER A 43 2.60 -9.57 -14.16
N ILE A 44 1.76 -10.07 -15.09
CA ILE A 44 0.90 -11.23 -14.85
C ILE A 44 1.72 -12.51 -14.76
N ARG A 45 2.72 -12.71 -15.62
CA ARG A 45 3.62 -13.89 -15.53
C ARG A 45 4.37 -13.93 -14.20
N ARG A 46 4.90 -12.79 -13.77
CA ARG A 46 5.54 -12.61 -12.46
C ARG A 46 4.57 -12.91 -11.33
N PHE A 47 3.34 -12.42 -11.42
CA PHE A 47 2.30 -12.70 -10.43
C PHE A 47 1.99 -14.20 -10.31
N VAL A 48 1.74 -14.88 -11.44
CA VAL A 48 1.49 -16.33 -11.51
C VAL A 48 2.64 -17.11 -10.88
N THR A 49 3.88 -16.72 -11.17
CA THR A 49 5.08 -17.36 -10.62
C THR A 49 5.24 -17.08 -9.12
N GLN A 50 5.02 -15.83 -8.69
CA GLN A 50 5.08 -15.40 -7.29
C GLN A 50 4.09 -16.19 -6.42
N ARG A 51 2.86 -16.36 -6.90
CA ARG A 51 1.81 -17.12 -6.22
C ARG A 51 1.88 -18.63 -6.46
N LYS A 52 2.82 -19.10 -7.29
CA LYS A 52 2.98 -20.50 -7.70
C LYS A 52 1.68 -21.12 -8.23
N LEU A 53 0.95 -20.36 -9.04
CA LEU A 53 -0.30 -20.85 -9.63
C LEU A 53 0.00 -21.88 -10.73
N GLU A 54 -0.79 -22.96 -10.78
CA GLU A 54 -0.65 -24.02 -11.79
C GLU A 54 -1.33 -23.65 -13.12
N THR A 55 -2.19 -22.63 -13.10
CA THR A 55 -2.92 -22.12 -14.26
C THR A 55 -1.97 -21.69 -15.37
N LYS A 56 -2.18 -22.23 -16.58
CA LYS A 56 -1.49 -21.77 -17.79
C LYS A 56 -2.03 -20.41 -18.19
N ILE A 57 -1.20 -19.57 -18.80
CA ILE A 57 -1.62 -18.26 -19.33
C ILE A 57 -1.17 -18.08 -20.77
N SER A 58 -2.04 -17.51 -21.60
CA SER A 58 -1.74 -17.13 -22.99
C SER A 58 -2.34 -15.77 -23.32
N PHE A 59 -1.80 -15.09 -24.33
CA PHE A 59 -2.15 -13.71 -24.67
C PHE A 59 -2.47 -13.59 -26.16
N TYR A 60 -3.64 -13.03 -26.47
CA TYR A 60 -4.11 -12.79 -27.83
C TYR A 60 -4.56 -11.34 -27.99
N HIS A 61 -4.42 -10.82 -29.20
CA HIS A 61 -4.74 -9.43 -29.51
C HIS A 61 -5.88 -9.30 -30.49
N TYR A 62 -6.63 -8.21 -30.33
CA TYR A 62 -7.52 -7.64 -31.34
C TYR A 62 -7.24 -6.14 -31.48
N ARG A 63 -7.83 -5.50 -32.49
CA ARG A 63 -7.84 -4.04 -32.69
C ARG A 63 -9.16 -3.48 -32.13
N ASN A 64 -9.08 -2.64 -31.09
CA ASN A 64 -10.27 -2.17 -30.37
C ASN A 64 -11.31 -1.44 -31.24
N ASN A 65 -10.87 -0.82 -32.34
CA ASN A 65 -11.71 -0.07 -33.26
C ASN A 65 -12.18 -0.88 -34.48
N ASP A 66 -11.93 -2.20 -34.50
CA ASP A 66 -12.33 -3.09 -35.58
C ASP A 66 -13.19 -4.23 -35.02
N TYR A 67 -14.51 -4.07 -35.13
CA TYR A 67 -15.48 -5.03 -34.63
C TYR A 67 -15.32 -6.42 -35.27
N GLN A 68 -14.95 -6.50 -36.55
CA GLN A 68 -14.76 -7.79 -37.22
C GLN A 68 -13.49 -8.49 -36.74
N ASP A 69 -12.42 -7.74 -36.46
CA ASP A 69 -11.19 -8.27 -35.86
C ASP A 69 -11.44 -8.84 -34.45
N ILE A 70 -12.28 -8.16 -33.66
CA ILE A 70 -12.70 -8.62 -32.33
C ILE A 70 -13.48 -9.93 -32.45
N LEU A 71 -14.54 -9.97 -33.26
CA LEU A 71 -15.36 -11.17 -33.41
C LEU A 71 -14.58 -12.36 -33.98
N SER A 72 -13.76 -12.14 -35.00
CA SER A 72 -12.92 -13.21 -35.56
C SER A 72 -11.92 -13.75 -34.54
N SER A 73 -11.41 -12.89 -33.65
CA SER A 73 -10.57 -13.32 -32.53
C SER A 73 -11.33 -14.18 -31.52
N PHE A 74 -12.55 -13.79 -31.14
CA PHE A 74 -13.41 -14.60 -30.26
C PHE A 74 -13.73 -15.96 -30.88
N GLU A 75 -14.16 -15.99 -32.15
CA GLU A 75 -14.52 -17.22 -32.86
C GLU A 75 -13.32 -18.18 -32.94
N ARG A 76 -12.13 -17.68 -33.29
CA ARG A 76 -10.91 -18.49 -33.34
C ARG A 76 -10.56 -19.13 -32.00
N ILE A 77 -10.65 -18.36 -30.91
CA ILE A 77 -10.33 -18.86 -29.56
C ILE A 77 -11.37 -19.89 -29.11
N TYR A 78 -12.66 -19.59 -29.32
CA TYR A 78 -13.77 -20.50 -28.99
C TYR A 78 -13.65 -21.84 -29.72
N GLN A 79 -13.37 -21.83 -31.03
CA GLN A 79 -13.19 -23.05 -31.82
C GLN A 79 -12.03 -23.92 -31.31
N SER A 80 -10.97 -23.30 -30.80
CA SER A 80 -9.80 -23.99 -30.25
C SER A 80 -10.01 -24.47 -28.81
N HIS A 81 -10.97 -23.89 -28.07
CA HIS A 81 -11.23 -24.15 -26.67
C HIS A 81 -12.74 -24.31 -26.41
N PRO A 82 -13.36 -25.38 -26.94
CA PRO A 82 -14.78 -25.64 -26.70
C PRO A 82 -15.06 -25.84 -25.20
N GLY A 83 -16.18 -25.27 -24.72
CA GLY A 83 -16.55 -25.29 -23.31
C GLY A 83 -15.80 -24.28 -22.44
N CYS A 84 -15.18 -23.26 -23.04
CA CYS A 84 -14.67 -22.10 -22.31
C CYS A 84 -15.80 -21.25 -21.70
N ALA A 85 -15.44 -20.40 -20.76
CA ALA A 85 -16.27 -19.30 -20.29
C ALA A 85 -15.55 -17.97 -20.50
N PHE A 86 -16.30 -16.88 -20.58
CA PHE A 86 -15.75 -15.52 -20.62
C PHE A 86 -15.82 -14.86 -19.23
N GLU A 87 -14.73 -14.24 -18.84
CA GLU A 87 -14.67 -13.21 -17.80
C GLU A 87 -14.75 -11.86 -18.53
N VAL A 88 -15.76 -11.05 -18.20
CA VAL A 88 -16.12 -9.79 -18.88
C VAL A 88 -16.19 -8.61 -17.92
N THR A 89 -15.50 -8.66 -16.77
CA THR A 89 -15.30 -7.47 -15.92
C THR A 89 -14.50 -6.43 -16.68
N GLY A 90 -13.43 -6.89 -17.33
CA GLY A 90 -12.59 -6.07 -18.16
C GLY A 90 -13.10 -5.94 -19.60
N GLY A 91 -12.32 -5.22 -20.42
CA GLY A 91 -12.73 -4.84 -21.77
C GLY A 91 -13.77 -3.72 -21.71
N LYS A 92 -13.54 -2.64 -22.47
CA LYS A 92 -14.41 -1.46 -22.45
C LYS A 92 -14.97 -1.21 -23.83
N GLU A 93 -16.19 -0.67 -23.89
CA GLU A 93 -16.84 -0.24 -25.13
C GLU A 93 -17.13 -1.42 -26.08
N ILE A 94 -16.47 -1.46 -27.25
CA ILE A 94 -16.80 -2.36 -28.36
C ILE A 94 -16.51 -3.83 -28.02
N PRO A 95 -15.32 -4.22 -27.48
CA PRO A 95 -15.05 -5.59 -27.07
C PRO A 95 -16.06 -6.17 -26.07
N LEU A 96 -16.46 -5.39 -25.07
CA LEU A 96 -17.41 -5.84 -24.06
C LEU A 96 -18.80 -6.08 -24.67
N LEU A 97 -19.27 -5.14 -25.50
CA LEU A 97 -20.52 -5.28 -26.24
C LEU A 97 -20.48 -6.51 -27.17
N ALA A 98 -19.37 -6.69 -27.90
CA ALA A 98 -19.16 -7.81 -28.79
C ALA A 98 -19.13 -9.14 -28.04
N ALA A 99 -18.46 -9.20 -26.88
CA ALA A 99 -18.39 -10.40 -26.05
C ALA A 99 -19.78 -10.77 -25.51
N GLY A 100 -20.55 -9.78 -25.03
CA GLY A 100 -21.93 -10.01 -24.61
C GLY A 100 -22.81 -10.58 -25.74
N ALA A 101 -22.75 -10.01 -26.93
CA ALA A 101 -23.51 -10.50 -28.09
C ALA A 101 -23.06 -11.91 -28.52
N PHE A 102 -21.75 -12.11 -28.66
CA PHE A 102 -21.15 -13.37 -29.07
C PHE A 102 -21.45 -14.51 -28.10
N CYS A 103 -21.23 -14.29 -26.80
CA CYS A 103 -21.50 -15.30 -25.78
C CYS A 103 -22.99 -15.63 -25.69
N ARG A 104 -23.87 -14.64 -25.89
CA ARG A 104 -25.32 -14.88 -25.93
C ARG A 104 -25.72 -15.76 -27.11
N GLU A 105 -25.25 -15.43 -28.31
CA GLU A 105 -25.56 -16.17 -29.55
C GLU A 105 -25.07 -17.62 -29.48
N LYS A 106 -23.83 -17.82 -29.02
CA LYS A 106 -23.18 -19.13 -28.94
C LYS A 106 -23.49 -19.89 -27.65
N GLN A 107 -24.31 -19.32 -26.76
CA GLN A 107 -24.66 -19.87 -25.45
C GLN A 107 -23.42 -20.19 -24.59
N ILE A 108 -22.40 -19.32 -24.64
CA ILE A 108 -21.19 -19.41 -23.84
C ILE A 108 -21.42 -18.73 -22.49
N PRO A 109 -21.06 -19.36 -21.36
CA PRO A 109 -21.14 -18.72 -20.05
C PRO A 109 -20.26 -17.47 -19.99
N ALA A 110 -20.81 -16.39 -19.44
CA ALA A 110 -20.10 -15.14 -19.24
C ALA A 110 -20.29 -14.66 -17.80
N PHE A 111 -19.20 -14.22 -17.16
CA PHE A 111 -19.16 -13.79 -15.77
C PHE A 111 -18.55 -12.40 -15.67
N TYR A 112 -19.07 -11.57 -14.77
CA TYR A 112 -18.42 -10.32 -14.37
C TYR A 112 -18.27 -10.29 -12.85
N PHE A 113 -17.30 -9.53 -12.36
CA PHE A 113 -16.99 -9.39 -10.96
C PHE A 113 -17.78 -8.21 -10.38
N ASP A 114 -18.62 -8.52 -9.40
CA ASP A 114 -19.31 -7.52 -8.58
C ASP A 114 -18.39 -7.08 -7.44
N THR A 115 -17.71 -5.96 -7.66
CA THR A 115 -16.77 -5.35 -6.70
C THR A 115 -17.43 -4.95 -5.38
N ARG A 116 -18.75 -4.74 -5.34
CA ARG A 116 -19.44 -4.36 -4.11
C ARG A 116 -19.65 -5.54 -3.17
N ASN A 117 -19.86 -6.73 -3.74
CA ASN A 117 -20.12 -7.95 -2.99
C ASN A 117 -18.98 -8.99 -3.10
N ASN A 118 -17.85 -8.61 -3.70
CA ASN A 118 -16.65 -9.43 -3.90
C ASN A 118 -16.94 -10.83 -4.47
N ARG A 119 -17.74 -10.90 -5.54
CA ARG A 119 -18.13 -12.19 -6.15
C ARG A 119 -18.37 -12.08 -7.64
N PHE A 120 -18.23 -13.20 -8.35
CA PHE A 120 -18.63 -13.28 -9.75
C PHE A 120 -20.14 -13.48 -9.90
N ILE A 121 -20.72 -12.88 -10.94
CA ILE A 121 -22.13 -13.01 -11.32
C ILE A 121 -22.19 -13.46 -12.77
N HIS A 122 -23.03 -14.46 -13.06
CA HIS A 122 -23.31 -14.86 -14.43
C HIS A 122 -24.09 -13.74 -15.15
N ALA A 123 -23.46 -13.14 -16.15
CA ALA A 123 -23.90 -11.90 -16.81
C ALA A 123 -25.30 -11.98 -17.43
N PHE A 124 -25.76 -13.20 -17.70
CA PHE A 124 -26.98 -13.46 -18.45
C PHE A 124 -28.16 -13.98 -17.63
N THR A 125 -27.90 -14.54 -16.45
CA THR A 125 -28.94 -15.05 -15.54
C THR A 125 -29.04 -14.21 -14.27
N GLY A 126 -27.99 -13.43 -13.94
CA GLY A 126 -27.90 -12.68 -12.69
C GLY A 126 -27.57 -13.56 -11.49
N GLU A 127 -27.30 -14.85 -11.70
CA GLU A 127 -26.99 -15.77 -10.62
C GLU A 127 -25.55 -15.57 -10.13
N PRO A 128 -25.34 -15.41 -8.81
CA PRO A 128 -24.00 -15.31 -8.24
C PRO A 128 -23.30 -16.66 -8.26
N LEU A 129 -21.98 -16.64 -8.45
CA LEU A 129 -21.11 -17.78 -8.18
C LEU A 129 -20.86 -17.82 -6.69
N ASN A 130 -21.67 -18.63 -6.00
CA ASN A 130 -21.58 -18.80 -4.55
C ASN A 130 -20.40 -19.72 -4.18
N ASP A 131 -20.03 -19.68 -2.90
CA ASP A 131 -19.03 -20.57 -2.28
C ASP A 131 -17.60 -20.43 -2.81
N ILE A 132 -17.29 -19.31 -3.48
CA ILE A 132 -15.92 -18.96 -3.86
C ILE A 132 -15.39 -17.89 -2.88
N PRO A 133 -14.36 -18.19 -2.08
CA PRO A 133 -13.81 -17.22 -1.14
C PRO A 133 -13.10 -16.07 -1.86
N SER A 134 -13.17 -14.87 -1.27
CA SER A 134 -12.38 -13.72 -1.68
C SER A 134 -10.87 -14.06 -1.60
N PRO A 135 -10.07 -13.70 -2.61
CA PRO A 135 -8.64 -13.97 -2.56
C PRO A 135 -7.97 -13.03 -1.56
N LYS A 136 -7.21 -13.60 -0.62
CA LYS A 136 -6.31 -12.81 0.23
C LYS A 136 -5.07 -12.39 -0.56
N LEU A 137 -4.99 -11.09 -0.83
CA LEU A 137 -3.87 -10.46 -1.50
C LEU A 137 -2.87 -9.89 -0.49
N THR A 138 -1.61 -9.87 -0.88
CA THR A 138 -0.53 -9.20 -0.14
C THR A 138 -0.18 -7.87 -0.79
N VAL A 139 0.53 -6.99 -0.08
CA VAL A 139 1.11 -5.77 -0.66
C VAL A 139 1.96 -6.12 -1.88
N ARG A 140 2.74 -7.20 -1.80
CA ARG A 140 3.57 -7.68 -2.90
C ARG A 140 2.73 -8.11 -4.11
N ASP A 141 1.54 -8.67 -3.90
CA ASP A 141 0.64 -9.01 -4.99
C ASP A 141 0.15 -7.76 -5.71
N ILE A 142 -0.36 -6.77 -4.96
CA ILE A 142 -0.84 -5.48 -5.50
C ILE A 142 0.24 -4.82 -6.37
N LEU A 143 1.46 -4.70 -5.85
CA LEU A 143 2.58 -4.08 -6.57
C LEU A 143 2.98 -4.85 -7.81
N THR A 144 3.09 -6.19 -7.72
CA THR A 144 3.50 -7.04 -8.84
C THR A 144 2.49 -6.99 -9.97
N ILE A 145 1.18 -7.07 -9.67
CA ILE A 145 0.12 -7.05 -10.70
C ILE A 145 0.10 -5.71 -11.45
N ALA A 146 0.41 -4.60 -10.79
CA ALA A 146 0.49 -3.27 -11.42
C ALA A 146 1.77 -3.03 -12.25
N GLY A 147 2.68 -4.01 -12.28
CA GLY A 147 3.96 -3.97 -12.99
C GLY A 147 5.14 -3.54 -12.13
N GLY A 148 4.91 -3.02 -10.93
CA GLY A 148 5.97 -2.63 -10.02
C GLY A 148 6.68 -3.81 -9.37
N SER A 149 7.72 -3.54 -8.60
CA SER A 149 8.35 -4.52 -7.73
C SER A 149 8.73 -3.91 -6.39
N MET A 150 8.58 -4.71 -5.33
CA MET A 150 8.99 -4.32 -3.99
C MET A 150 10.50 -4.60 -3.85
N MET A 151 11.29 -3.53 -3.86
CA MET A 151 12.77 -3.60 -3.92
C MET A 151 13.39 -3.94 -2.57
N ARG A 152 12.83 -3.33 -1.53
CA ARG A 152 13.20 -3.49 -0.13
C ARG A 152 11.93 -3.35 0.69
N HIS A 153 11.84 -4.12 1.76
CA HIS A 153 11.08 -3.69 2.92
C HIS A 153 11.96 -2.57 3.50
N GLY A 154 11.56 -1.30 3.40
CA GLY A 154 12.33 -0.25 4.06
C GLY A 154 12.34 -0.58 5.54
N HIS A 155 13.53 -0.85 6.05
CA HIS A 155 13.82 -0.99 7.47
C HIS A 155 12.98 -1.96 8.34
N PHE A 156 12.23 -2.92 7.77
CA PHE A 156 11.49 -3.96 8.53
C PHE A 156 11.78 -5.41 8.05
N GLN A 157 12.72 -6.11 8.72
CA GLN A 157 12.89 -7.58 8.76
C GLN A 157 12.94 -8.02 10.23
N GLU A 158 12.64 -9.26 10.61
CA GLU A 158 12.80 -9.72 12.02
C GLU A 158 14.06 -9.10 12.69
N PRO A 159 13.89 -8.31 13.77
CA PRO A 159 12.93 -8.54 14.85
C PRO A 159 11.77 -7.52 15.02
N TYR A 160 11.38 -6.72 14.01
CA TYR A 160 10.42 -5.62 14.26
C TYR A 160 8.96 -6.03 14.56
N TYR A 161 8.59 -7.31 14.32
CA TYR A 161 7.31 -7.87 14.81
C TYR A 161 7.41 -8.45 16.23
N SER A 162 8.58 -8.39 16.87
CA SER A 162 8.70 -8.84 18.25
C SER A 162 7.84 -7.98 19.17
N GLU A 163 7.21 -8.62 20.16
CA GLU A 163 6.43 -7.93 21.19
C GLU A 163 7.27 -6.86 21.93
N GLU A 164 8.58 -7.07 22.02
CA GLU A 164 9.53 -6.08 22.55
C GLU A 164 9.57 -4.82 21.68
N MET A 165 9.76 -4.94 20.36
CA MET A 165 9.79 -3.77 19.47
C MET A 165 8.43 -3.07 19.43
N LYS A 166 7.32 -3.81 19.43
CA LYS A 166 5.97 -3.22 19.51
C LYS A 166 5.82 -2.36 20.77
N THR A 167 6.30 -2.86 21.91
CA THR A 167 6.30 -2.14 23.19
C THR A 167 7.20 -0.89 23.13
N ASP A 168 8.37 -1.00 22.51
CA ASP A 168 9.30 0.12 22.33
C ASP A 168 8.68 1.23 21.45
N ILE A 169 8.04 0.85 20.33
CA ILE A 169 7.35 1.79 19.42
C ILE A 169 6.28 2.57 20.17
N LEU A 170 5.41 1.88 20.92
CA LEU A 170 4.36 2.54 21.71
C LEU A 170 4.96 3.46 22.78
N SER A 171 6.04 3.04 23.43
CA SER A 171 6.72 3.82 24.46
C SER A 171 7.32 5.11 23.90
N VAL A 172 8.01 5.03 22.76
CA VAL A 172 8.58 6.22 22.11
C VAL A 172 7.48 7.11 21.54
N TRP A 173 6.41 6.54 20.97
CA TRP A 173 5.27 7.31 20.50
C TRP A 173 4.59 8.10 21.63
N ASP A 174 4.44 7.52 22.82
CA ASP A 174 3.93 8.24 23.99
C ASP A 174 4.84 9.41 24.41
N ILE A 175 6.16 9.24 24.33
CA ILE A 175 7.13 10.30 24.58
C ILE A 175 7.03 11.39 23.51
N TYR A 176 6.96 11.00 22.22
CA TYR A 176 6.75 11.92 21.10
C TYR A 176 5.50 12.78 21.34
N LYS A 177 4.36 12.17 21.65
CA LYS A 177 3.09 12.88 21.93
C LYS A 177 3.23 13.91 23.05
N ARG A 178 3.96 13.60 24.10
CA ARG A 178 4.19 14.50 25.24
C ARG A 178 5.14 15.66 24.90
N PHE A 179 6.11 15.43 24.01
CA PHE A 179 7.19 16.38 23.74
C PHE A 179 7.26 16.83 22.27
N ARG A 180 6.13 16.83 21.53
CA ARG A 180 6.09 17.08 20.07
C ARG A 180 6.90 18.30 19.62
N GLN A 181 6.74 19.43 20.31
CA GLN A 181 7.43 20.68 19.98
C GLN A 181 8.96 20.62 20.14
N LYS A 182 9.46 19.75 21.02
CA LYS A 182 10.90 19.59 21.30
C LYS A 182 11.50 18.36 20.62
N TRP A 183 10.67 17.49 20.05
CA TRP A 183 11.10 16.22 19.46
C TRP A 183 12.10 16.43 18.33
N GLY A 184 11.79 17.34 17.40
CA GLY A 184 12.68 17.64 16.27
C GLY A 184 14.08 18.07 16.73
N ALA A 185 14.17 18.95 17.74
CA ALA A 185 15.46 19.37 18.31
C ALA A 185 16.21 18.21 18.99
N GLN A 186 15.49 17.33 19.68
CA GLN A 186 16.09 16.12 20.27
C GLN A 186 16.61 15.15 19.21
N THR A 187 15.86 14.94 18.13
CA THR A 187 16.31 14.15 16.98
C THR A 187 17.57 14.75 16.37
N THR A 188 17.60 16.08 16.16
CA THR A 188 18.81 16.78 15.66
C THR A 188 20.00 16.58 16.60
N TYR A 189 19.78 16.54 17.91
CA TYR A 189 20.84 16.21 18.87
C TYR A 189 21.38 14.78 18.67
N PHE A 190 20.50 13.78 18.55
CA PHE A 190 20.93 12.40 18.29
C PHE A 190 21.67 12.23 16.95
N GLN A 191 21.25 12.95 15.91
CA GLN A 191 21.91 12.94 14.59
C GLN A 191 23.36 13.44 14.62
N GLN A 192 23.78 14.18 15.66
CA GLN A 192 25.17 14.63 15.81
C GLN A 192 26.09 13.57 16.43
N LEU A 193 25.52 12.47 16.92
CA LEU A 193 26.27 11.38 17.54
C LEU A 193 26.88 10.49 16.45
N THR A 194 28.14 10.74 16.13
CA THR A 194 28.91 9.98 15.14
C THR A 194 29.41 8.65 15.70
N GLY A 195 29.64 7.66 14.83
CA GLY A 195 30.19 6.35 15.17
C GLY A 195 29.18 5.22 15.04
N GLU A 196 29.55 4.01 15.45
CA GLU A 196 28.66 2.83 15.48
C GLU A 196 28.31 2.39 16.91
N GLU A 197 28.90 3.05 17.90
CA GLU A 197 28.74 2.74 19.32
C GLU A 197 27.31 2.95 19.81
N LEU A 198 26.91 2.18 20.83
CA LEU A 198 25.63 2.36 21.51
C LEU A 198 25.74 3.25 22.74
N PHE A 199 26.90 3.29 23.39
CA PHE A 199 27.16 4.12 24.56
C PHE A 199 27.73 5.48 24.15
N PHE A 200 27.21 6.55 24.74
CA PHE A 200 27.72 7.90 24.53
C PHE A 200 27.90 8.61 25.87
N ARG A 201 28.97 9.41 25.97
CA ARG A 201 29.15 10.42 27.01
C ARG A 201 29.52 11.74 26.34
N VAL A 202 28.56 12.65 26.23
CA VAL A 202 28.64 13.83 25.37
C VAL A 202 28.11 15.09 26.07
N PRO A 203 28.55 16.29 25.66
CA PRO A 203 28.01 17.54 26.19
C PRO A 203 26.52 17.70 25.86
N ILE A 204 25.75 18.31 26.78
CA ILE A 204 24.33 18.66 26.56
C ILE A 204 24.16 19.58 25.35
N HIS A 205 25.16 20.42 25.10
CA HIS A 205 25.20 21.34 23.97
C HIS A 205 26.28 20.88 22.99
N LEU A 206 25.87 20.51 21.78
CA LEU A 206 26.77 20.11 20.71
C LEU A 206 26.89 21.25 19.69
N GLN A 207 28.13 21.59 19.35
CA GLN A 207 28.47 22.52 18.28
C GLN A 207 28.93 21.73 17.05
N GLY A 208 28.00 20.97 16.46
CA GLY A 208 28.21 20.27 15.19
C GLY A 208 27.94 21.17 13.98
N LYS A 209 27.49 20.55 12.87
CA LYS A 209 27.04 21.28 11.65
C LYS A 209 25.92 22.29 11.93
N VAL A 210 25.08 21.97 12.92
CA VAL A 210 24.02 22.83 13.44
C VAL A 210 24.17 22.81 14.97
N ALA A 211 23.83 23.89 15.67
CA ALA A 211 23.79 23.84 17.12
C ALA A 211 22.65 22.92 17.57
N ALA A 212 22.92 21.97 18.47
CA ALA A 212 21.88 21.12 19.06
C ALA A 212 22.02 21.03 20.58
N GLU A 213 20.87 20.97 21.24
CA GLU A 213 20.78 20.88 22.69
C GLU A 213 19.95 19.64 23.07
N CYS A 214 20.47 18.84 23.99
CA CYS A 214 19.75 17.69 24.52
C CYS A 214 18.64 18.14 25.47
N SER A 215 17.41 17.73 25.18
CA SER A 215 16.28 17.87 26.09
C SER A 215 16.37 16.80 27.18
N LEU A 216 16.89 17.18 28.35
CA LEU A 216 16.95 16.29 29.52
C LEU A 216 15.59 15.63 29.85
N PRO A 217 14.43 16.32 29.79
CA PRO A 217 13.15 15.66 30.00
C PRO A 217 12.85 14.51 29.02
N ILE A 218 13.24 14.65 27.75
CA ILE A 218 13.07 13.58 26.76
C ILE A 218 14.07 12.46 27.03
N LEU A 219 15.33 12.80 27.32
CA LEU A 219 16.38 11.83 27.62
C LEU A 219 16.00 10.94 28.81
N TYR A 220 15.50 11.54 29.90
CA TYR A 220 15.03 10.79 31.07
C TYR A 220 13.78 9.96 30.76
N ALA A 221 12.81 10.50 30.01
CA ALA A 221 11.62 9.74 29.63
C ALA A 221 11.98 8.50 28.78
N LEU A 222 12.95 8.62 27.87
CA LEU A 222 13.49 7.48 27.11
C LEU A 222 14.20 6.48 28.04
N GLY A 223 14.90 6.97 29.06
CA GLY A 223 15.53 6.15 30.11
C GLY A 223 14.52 5.36 30.95
N GLU A 224 13.46 6.02 31.43
CA GLU A 224 12.38 5.41 32.22
C GLU A 224 11.65 4.30 31.46
N ARG A 225 11.59 4.40 30.12
CA ARG A 225 11.00 3.38 29.24
C ARG A 225 11.98 2.32 28.77
N GLY A 226 13.24 2.37 29.20
CA GLY A 226 14.29 1.41 28.83
C GLY A 226 14.76 1.50 27.38
N ILE A 227 14.36 2.55 26.64
CA ILE A 227 14.82 2.84 25.28
C ILE A 227 16.28 3.28 25.31
N LEU A 228 16.63 4.05 26.35
CA LEU A 228 18.00 4.34 26.75
C LEU A 228 18.28 3.65 28.08
N LYS A 229 19.49 3.11 28.25
CA LYS A 229 20.00 2.53 29.49
C LYS A 229 21.06 3.46 30.08
N ASP A 230 21.33 3.32 31.37
CA ASP A 230 22.42 4.02 32.08
C ASP A 230 22.40 5.55 31.90
N VAL A 231 21.19 6.12 31.83
CA VAL A 231 21.00 7.55 31.62
C VAL A 231 21.52 8.31 32.84
N SER A 232 22.54 9.15 32.63
CA SER A 232 23.11 10.00 33.67
C SER A 232 23.38 11.40 33.14
N HIS A 233 23.40 12.37 34.04
CA HIS A 233 23.68 13.76 33.74
C HIS A 233 24.54 14.34 34.88
N GLN A 234 25.74 14.81 34.54
CA GLN A 234 26.66 15.42 35.49
C GLN A 234 27.24 16.71 34.89
N GLY A 235 26.97 17.85 35.52
CA GLY A 235 27.45 19.14 35.06
C GLY A 235 26.90 19.49 33.68
N LYS A 236 27.75 19.56 32.67
CA LYS A 236 27.36 19.84 31.27
C LYS A 236 27.36 18.60 30.37
N MET A 237 27.51 17.41 30.95
CA MET A 237 27.65 16.15 30.22
C MET A 237 26.47 15.22 30.50
N VAL A 238 25.98 14.55 29.47
CA VAL A 238 25.02 13.44 29.58
C VAL A 238 25.71 12.15 29.16
N SER A 239 25.32 11.03 29.77
CA SER A 239 25.68 9.69 29.31
C SER A 239 24.46 8.81 29.18
N PHE A 240 24.48 7.89 28.23
CA PHE A 240 23.42 6.90 28.02
C PHE A 240 23.91 5.81 27.07
N THR A 241 23.22 4.67 27.08
CA THR A 241 23.42 3.56 26.13
C THR A 241 22.12 3.33 25.37
N PHE A 242 22.13 3.37 24.04
CA PHE A 242 20.97 2.93 23.25
C PHE A 242 20.69 1.45 23.52
N LYS A 243 19.41 1.09 23.70
CA LYS A 243 19.01 -0.30 23.98
C LYS A 243 19.51 -1.28 22.91
N ASN A 244 19.52 -0.89 21.64
CA ASN A 244 20.04 -1.63 20.50
C ASN A 244 20.32 -0.70 19.29
N GLU A 245 20.95 -1.24 18.25
CA GLU A 245 21.29 -0.50 17.02
C GLU A 245 20.07 0.03 16.26
N TYR A 246 18.93 -0.67 16.33
CA TYR A 246 17.70 -0.26 15.67
C TYR A 246 17.15 1.04 16.26
N LEU A 247 16.96 1.08 17.58
CA LEU A 247 16.46 2.27 18.27
C LEU A 247 17.42 3.45 18.13
N ARG A 248 18.73 3.20 18.09
CA ARG A 248 19.72 4.22 17.74
C ARG A 248 19.46 4.81 16.36
N ARG A 249 19.25 3.98 15.34
CA ARG A 249 18.95 4.43 13.98
C ARG A 249 17.62 5.19 13.92
N PHE A 250 16.59 4.72 14.59
CA PHE A 250 15.24 5.30 14.52
C PHE A 250 15.09 6.61 15.30
N LEU A 251 15.81 6.77 16.41
CA LEU A 251 15.82 8.05 17.15
C LEU A 251 16.51 9.19 16.37
N ASN A 252 17.25 8.86 15.30
CA ASN A 252 17.79 9.85 14.37
C ASN A 252 16.79 10.32 13.31
N ASP A 253 15.58 9.76 13.28
CA ASP A 253 14.51 10.17 12.36
C ASP A 253 13.31 10.73 13.15
N ALA A 254 12.91 11.96 12.82
CA ALA A 254 11.82 12.64 13.51
C ALA A 254 10.44 12.15 13.05
N GLY A 255 10.33 11.64 11.82
CA GLY A 255 9.08 11.24 11.18
C GLY A 255 8.73 9.77 11.36
N ILE A 256 9.73 8.89 11.43
CA ILE A 256 9.56 7.43 11.37
C ILE A 256 8.60 6.86 12.44
N TRP A 257 8.51 7.51 13.61
CA TRP A 257 7.66 7.06 14.71
C TRP A 257 6.16 7.16 14.38
N LEU A 258 5.77 8.09 13.50
CA LEU A 258 4.40 8.18 13.01
C LEU A 258 4.07 7.02 12.07
N GLU A 259 5.03 6.59 11.24
CA GLU A 259 4.91 5.44 10.33
C GLU A 259 4.76 4.15 11.13
N PHE A 260 5.65 3.94 12.11
CA PHE A 260 5.62 2.76 12.98
C PHE A 260 4.36 2.69 13.82
N TYR A 261 3.93 3.81 14.40
CA TYR A 261 2.68 3.85 15.14
C TYR A 261 1.49 3.52 14.23
N THR A 262 1.48 4.06 13.01
CA THR A 262 0.40 3.83 12.04
C THR A 262 0.32 2.36 11.62
N GLY A 263 1.45 1.77 11.21
CA GLY A 263 1.53 0.36 10.85
C GLY A 263 1.19 -0.56 12.02
N LEU A 264 1.68 -0.26 13.24
CA LEU A 264 1.39 -1.06 14.43
C LEU A 264 -0.10 -1.01 14.79
N CYS A 265 -0.73 0.18 14.74
CA CYS A 265 -2.17 0.32 14.96
C CYS A 265 -2.96 -0.51 13.96
N ALA A 266 -2.61 -0.46 12.68
CA ALA A 266 -3.26 -1.27 11.65
C ALA A 266 -3.07 -2.77 11.91
N HIS A 267 -1.84 -3.21 12.20
CA HIS A 267 -1.53 -4.61 12.48
C HIS A 267 -2.31 -5.16 13.68
N GLN A 268 -2.42 -4.39 14.77
CA GLN A 268 -3.14 -4.77 15.98
C GLN A 268 -4.66 -4.90 15.79
N THR A 269 -5.24 -4.40 14.70
CA THR A 269 -6.67 -4.59 14.42
C THR A 269 -7.02 -6.01 14.01
N GLU A 270 -6.03 -6.79 13.53
CA GLU A 270 -6.24 -8.10 12.89
C GLU A 270 -7.20 -8.07 11.68
N PHE A 271 -7.59 -6.88 11.23
CA PHE A 271 -8.49 -6.68 10.09
C PHE A 271 -7.72 -6.79 8.77
N PHE A 272 -6.54 -6.18 8.68
CA PHE A 272 -5.73 -6.16 7.46
C PHE A 272 -5.02 -7.50 7.26
N ASP A 273 -5.11 -8.03 6.03
CA ASP A 273 -4.47 -9.28 5.61
C ASP A 273 -2.95 -9.13 5.48
N ASP A 274 -2.47 -7.93 5.14
CA ASP A 274 -1.04 -7.60 5.05
C ASP A 274 -0.81 -6.13 5.44
N VAL A 275 0.26 -5.89 6.18
CA VAL A 275 0.67 -4.58 6.69
C VAL A 275 2.17 -4.41 6.45
N GLN A 276 2.54 -3.39 5.70
CA GLN A 276 3.92 -3.08 5.38
C GLN A 276 4.21 -1.60 5.69
N VAL A 277 5.39 -1.33 6.24
CA VAL A 277 5.84 0.03 6.60
C VAL A 277 7.12 0.35 5.81
N SER A 278 7.28 1.61 5.44
CA SER A 278 8.42 2.16 4.68
C SER A 278 8.70 1.35 3.40
N VAL A 279 7.69 1.12 2.56
CA VAL A 279 7.82 0.26 1.38
C VAL A 279 8.51 1.00 0.25
N VAL A 280 9.66 0.48 -0.21
CA VAL A 280 10.35 1.03 -1.39
C VAL A 280 9.95 0.26 -2.64
N ILE A 281 9.35 0.98 -3.57
CA ILE A 281 8.77 0.45 -4.81
C ILE A 281 9.58 0.92 -6.00
N ASP A 282 9.84 -0.02 -6.89
CA ASP A 282 10.33 0.20 -8.24
C ASP A 282 9.16 0.09 -9.23
N TRP A 283 9.08 1.03 -10.17
CA TRP A 283 7.95 1.15 -11.08
C TRP A 283 7.98 0.19 -12.27
N ASP A 284 9.17 -0.25 -12.69
CA ASP A 284 9.39 -0.88 -14.00
C ASP A 284 9.65 -2.39 -13.89
N GLY A 285 10.09 -2.86 -12.72
CA GLY A 285 10.08 -4.27 -12.35
C GLY A 285 11.11 -5.15 -13.06
N SER A 286 11.47 -6.23 -12.36
CA SER A 286 12.31 -7.37 -12.78
C SER A 286 13.81 -7.12 -13.02
N ASP A 287 14.26 -5.95 -13.45
CA ASP A 287 15.70 -5.66 -13.60
C ASP A 287 16.02 -4.33 -12.93
N ARG A 288 16.84 -4.36 -11.86
CA ARG A 288 17.23 -3.16 -11.13
C ARG A 288 18.10 -2.26 -12.02
N ASP A 289 17.49 -1.33 -12.74
CA ASP A 289 18.22 -0.27 -13.42
C ASP A 289 18.39 0.91 -12.44
N PRO A 290 19.61 1.45 -12.26
CA PRO A 290 19.82 2.66 -11.48
C PRO A 290 19.00 3.88 -11.96
N ARG A 291 18.44 3.81 -13.17
CA ARG A 291 17.57 4.84 -13.77
C ARG A 291 16.09 4.62 -13.45
N ASP A 292 15.71 3.51 -12.84
CA ASP A 292 14.31 3.20 -12.55
C ASP A 292 13.73 4.22 -11.57
N THR A 293 12.45 4.54 -11.79
CA THR A 293 11.72 5.40 -10.87
C THR A 293 11.45 4.62 -9.59
N THR A 294 11.91 5.17 -8.47
CA THR A 294 11.65 4.61 -7.14
C THR A 294 10.90 5.58 -6.26
N ASN A 295 9.94 5.06 -5.50
CA ASN A 295 9.23 5.82 -4.48
C ASN A 295 9.18 5.01 -3.19
N GLU A 296 9.12 5.73 -2.07
CA GLU A 296 8.86 5.15 -0.76
C GLU A 296 7.42 5.47 -0.36
N ILE A 297 6.74 4.50 0.24
CA ILE A 297 5.42 4.71 0.83
C ILE A 297 5.47 4.31 2.28
N ASP A 298 5.10 5.26 3.12
CA ASP A 298 5.25 5.19 4.57
C ASP A 298 4.50 3.98 5.17
N VAL A 299 3.24 3.72 4.79
CA VAL A 299 2.52 2.48 5.17
C VAL A 299 1.62 1.97 4.03
N LEU A 300 1.66 0.68 3.73
CA LEU A 300 0.70 -0.01 2.85
C LEU A 300 -0.07 -1.07 3.64
N LEU A 301 -1.39 -1.03 3.52
CA LEU A 301 -2.30 -2.00 4.11
C LEU A 301 -3.08 -2.70 3.01
N VAL A 302 -3.37 -3.98 3.16
CA VAL A 302 -4.27 -4.72 2.27
C VAL A 302 -5.33 -5.44 3.10
N HIS A 303 -6.58 -5.37 2.64
CA HIS A 303 -7.69 -6.17 3.14
C HIS A 303 -8.57 -6.58 1.96
N ASP A 304 -8.77 -7.87 1.77
CA ASP A 304 -9.39 -8.44 0.56
C ASP A 304 -8.73 -7.88 -0.72
N LEU A 305 -9.49 -7.11 -1.49
CA LEU A 305 -9.05 -6.45 -2.73
C LEU A 305 -8.66 -4.99 -2.52
N THR A 306 -8.94 -4.43 -1.34
CA THR A 306 -8.69 -3.03 -1.03
C THR A 306 -7.26 -2.85 -0.54
N SER A 307 -6.56 -1.90 -1.14
CA SER A 307 -5.24 -1.47 -0.69
C SER A 307 -5.30 -0.03 -0.17
N VAL A 308 -4.67 0.23 0.97
CA VAL A 308 -4.62 1.56 1.60
C VAL A 308 -3.17 2.04 1.57
N PHE A 309 -2.95 3.10 0.81
CA PHE A 309 -1.68 3.78 0.62
C PHE A 309 -1.62 4.97 1.57
N VAL A 310 -0.73 4.93 2.55
CA VAL A 310 -0.65 5.94 3.60
C VAL A 310 0.66 6.69 3.50
N SER A 311 0.58 8.03 3.48
CA SER A 311 1.73 8.89 3.78
C SER A 311 1.57 9.53 5.16
N CYS A 312 2.64 9.50 5.95
CA CYS A 312 2.75 10.04 7.29
C CYS A 312 3.55 11.36 7.25
N LYS A 313 3.00 12.44 7.82
CA LYS A 313 3.68 13.74 7.93
C LYS A 313 3.51 14.31 9.33
N THR A 314 4.60 14.49 10.06
CA THR A 314 4.57 15.06 11.42
C THR A 314 4.24 16.56 11.48
N GLY A 315 4.17 17.23 10.32
CA GLY A 315 3.79 18.63 10.18
C GLY A 315 2.66 18.81 9.16
N VAL A 316 2.40 20.07 8.78
CA VAL A 316 1.44 20.41 7.72
C VAL A 316 1.90 19.77 6.41
N PRO A 317 1.09 18.88 5.80
CA PRO A 317 1.44 18.24 4.55
C PRO A 317 1.50 19.24 3.39
N SER A 318 2.43 19.03 2.47
CA SER A 318 2.52 19.85 1.25
C SER A 318 1.53 19.36 0.20
N THR A 319 1.22 20.22 -0.78
CA THR A 319 0.44 19.80 -1.96
C THR A 319 1.15 18.72 -2.76
N HIS A 320 2.48 18.67 -2.70
CA HIS A 320 3.27 17.62 -3.33
C HIS A 320 2.99 16.26 -2.69
N ALA A 321 2.96 16.18 -1.35
CA ALA A 321 2.65 14.93 -0.64
C ALA A 321 1.25 14.39 -0.99
N LEU A 322 0.24 15.28 -1.12
CA LEU A 322 -1.10 14.90 -1.56
C LEU A 322 -1.12 14.33 -2.98
N ASN A 323 -0.43 15.00 -3.92
CA ASN A 323 -0.37 14.54 -5.30
C ASN A 323 0.39 13.21 -5.43
N GLU A 324 1.49 13.06 -4.69
CA GLU A 324 2.33 11.87 -4.71
C GLU A 324 1.56 10.65 -4.20
N ILE A 325 0.97 10.71 -3.00
CA ILE A 325 0.28 9.53 -2.45
C ILE A 325 -0.94 9.13 -3.29
N LYS A 326 -1.64 10.12 -3.87
CA LYS A 326 -2.76 9.88 -4.77
C LYS A 326 -2.29 9.19 -6.06
N LEU A 327 -1.21 9.67 -6.67
CA LEU A 327 -0.61 9.08 -7.86
C LEU A 327 -0.17 7.64 -7.60
N LEU A 328 0.50 7.39 -6.48
CA LEU A 328 0.98 6.05 -6.11
C LEU A 328 -0.18 5.08 -5.88
N ALA A 329 -1.23 5.50 -5.16
CA ALA A 329 -2.42 4.70 -4.96
C ALA A 329 -3.08 4.31 -6.30
N GLU A 330 -3.27 5.27 -7.21
CA GLU A 330 -3.88 5.02 -8.52
C GLU A 330 -2.98 4.16 -9.43
N ARG A 331 -1.66 4.40 -9.40
CA ARG A 331 -0.71 3.69 -10.25
C ARG A 331 -0.61 2.20 -9.91
N PHE A 332 -0.64 1.89 -8.61
CA PHE A 332 -0.33 0.54 -8.11
C PHE A 332 -1.54 -0.23 -7.60
N GLY A 333 -2.50 0.44 -6.93
CA GLY A 333 -3.70 -0.23 -6.41
C GLY A 333 -4.94 -0.02 -7.28
N GLY A 334 -4.88 0.85 -8.29
CA GLY A 334 -5.99 1.10 -9.22
C GLY A 334 -7.22 1.68 -8.53
N SER A 335 -8.41 1.31 -9.03
CA SER A 335 -9.70 1.79 -8.52
C SER A 335 -10.06 1.25 -7.13
N PHE A 336 -9.44 0.16 -6.70
CA PHE A 336 -9.62 -0.43 -5.37
C PHE A 336 -8.77 0.27 -4.30
N ALA A 337 -7.82 1.12 -4.69
CA ALA A 337 -6.92 1.79 -3.77
C ALA A 337 -7.59 2.92 -2.98
N LYS A 338 -7.10 3.14 -1.76
CA LYS A 338 -7.39 4.32 -0.94
C LYS A 338 -6.10 5.09 -0.70
N ALA A 339 -6.11 6.39 -0.97
CA ALA A 339 -5.02 7.28 -0.62
C ALA A 339 -5.33 7.96 0.72
N VAL A 340 -4.41 7.87 1.66
CA VAL A 340 -4.55 8.40 3.01
C VAL A 340 -3.33 9.23 3.36
N LEU A 341 -3.55 10.35 4.03
CA LEU A 341 -2.49 11.12 4.66
C LEU A 341 -2.75 11.21 6.16
N VAL A 342 -1.79 10.76 6.94
CA VAL A 342 -1.79 10.81 8.40
C VAL A 342 -0.89 11.96 8.85
N THR A 343 -1.39 12.86 9.70
CA THR A 343 -0.62 13.98 10.24
C THR A 343 -0.84 14.24 11.72
N SER A 344 0.21 14.53 12.47
CA SER A 344 0.13 14.88 13.89
C SER A 344 -0.20 16.36 14.14
N THR A 345 -0.78 17.04 13.15
CA THR A 345 -1.21 18.45 13.23
C THR A 345 -2.72 18.56 12.99
N PRO A 346 -3.43 19.52 13.60
CA PRO A 346 -4.85 19.75 13.35
C PRO A 346 -5.05 20.49 12.02
N LEU A 347 -4.90 19.75 10.92
CA LEU A 347 -4.82 20.28 9.55
C LEU A 347 -6.08 21.06 9.15
N SER A 348 -7.25 20.58 9.55
CA SER A 348 -8.54 21.22 9.33
C SER A 348 -8.60 22.64 9.89
N GLU A 349 -7.96 22.89 11.03
CA GLU A 349 -7.93 24.20 11.68
C GLU A 349 -6.83 25.11 11.11
N ILE A 350 -5.62 24.58 10.93
CA ILE A 350 -4.43 25.40 10.61
C ILE A 350 -4.22 25.62 9.11
N ALA A 351 -4.70 24.70 8.26
CA ALA A 351 -4.60 24.81 6.80
C ALA A 351 -5.86 24.23 6.11
N PRO A 352 -7.04 24.84 6.32
CA PRO A 352 -8.31 24.37 5.79
C PRO A 352 -8.33 24.25 4.26
N ALA A 353 -7.56 25.08 3.54
CA ALA A 353 -7.42 24.98 2.09
C ALA A 353 -6.74 23.67 1.65
N THR A 354 -5.70 23.23 2.38
CA THR A 354 -5.02 21.95 2.14
C THR A 354 -5.94 20.78 2.49
N TYR A 355 -6.67 20.87 3.61
CA TYR A 355 -7.67 19.87 4.01
C TYR A 355 -8.77 19.70 2.95
N ARG A 356 -9.33 20.81 2.46
CA ARG A 356 -10.34 20.80 1.39
C ARG A 356 -9.79 20.22 0.10
N ARG A 357 -8.57 20.59 -0.28
CA ARG A 357 -7.91 20.03 -1.47
C ARG A 357 -7.75 18.51 -1.37
N ALA A 358 -7.38 17.99 -0.20
CA ALA A 358 -7.28 16.55 0.01
C ALA A 358 -8.64 15.87 -0.22
N ALA A 359 -9.72 16.44 0.33
CA ALA A 359 -11.08 15.96 0.11
C ALA A 359 -11.49 15.99 -1.38
N ASP A 360 -11.23 17.10 -2.08
CA ASP A 360 -11.52 17.25 -3.52
C ASP A 360 -10.76 16.22 -4.39
N MET A 361 -9.56 15.82 -3.94
CA MET A 361 -8.73 14.80 -4.59
C MET A 361 -9.10 13.36 -4.20
N GLY A 362 -10.01 13.16 -3.24
CA GLY A 362 -10.32 11.86 -2.67
C GLY A 362 -9.17 11.25 -1.85
N VAL A 363 -8.35 12.09 -1.23
CA VAL A 363 -7.31 11.70 -0.27
C VAL A 363 -7.87 11.89 1.14
N SER A 364 -8.02 10.79 1.89
CA SER A 364 -8.51 10.85 3.27
C SER A 364 -7.45 11.42 4.20
N ILE A 365 -7.84 12.31 5.12
CA ILE A 365 -6.96 12.85 6.15
C ILE A 365 -7.31 12.24 7.51
N LEU A 366 -6.31 11.70 8.20
CA LEU A 366 -6.37 11.40 9.63
C LEU A 366 -5.40 12.34 10.35
N GLU A 367 -5.93 13.24 11.16
CA GLU A 367 -5.18 14.32 11.77
C GLU A 367 -4.94 14.08 13.27
N GLU A 368 -4.49 15.12 13.98
CA GLU A 368 -4.18 15.08 15.41
C GLU A 368 -5.32 14.46 16.25
N GLU A 369 -6.57 14.83 15.97
CA GLU A 369 -7.74 14.36 16.72
C GLU A 369 -7.92 12.84 16.61
N GLU A 370 -7.85 12.27 15.41
CA GLU A 370 -7.98 10.84 15.24
C GLU A 370 -6.78 10.10 15.84
N LEU A 371 -5.55 10.57 15.60
CA LEU A 371 -4.31 9.92 16.05
C LEU A 371 -4.20 9.75 17.57
N PHE A 372 -4.65 10.76 18.32
CA PHE A 372 -4.50 10.79 19.78
C PHE A 372 -5.75 10.32 20.53
N THR A 373 -6.83 10.03 19.82
CA THR A 373 -7.99 9.32 20.37
C THR A 373 -7.88 7.82 20.12
N LYS A 374 -8.58 6.99 20.91
CA LYS A 374 -8.64 5.53 20.70
C LYS A 374 -9.40 5.12 19.42
N GLN A 375 -9.68 6.06 18.52
CA GLN A 375 -10.43 5.83 17.29
C GLN A 375 -9.52 5.61 16.07
N PHE A 376 -8.23 5.95 16.14
CA PHE A 376 -7.32 5.85 14.99
C PHE A 376 -7.35 4.48 14.28
N PRO A 377 -7.23 3.33 14.97
CA PRO A 377 -7.27 2.03 14.31
C PRO A 377 -8.62 1.77 13.60
N GLN A 378 -9.72 2.16 14.24
CA GLN A 378 -11.06 2.05 13.64
C GLN A 378 -11.19 2.92 12.39
N LYS A 379 -10.61 4.13 12.37
CA LYS A 379 -10.65 5.00 11.18
C LYS A 379 -9.91 4.41 9.99
N LEU A 380 -8.81 3.66 10.21
CA LEU A 380 -8.16 2.92 9.13
C LEU A 380 -9.07 1.83 8.54
N ILE A 381 -9.81 1.12 9.40
CA ILE A 381 -10.81 0.12 8.96
C ILE A 381 -11.94 0.81 8.19
N ASP A 382 -12.51 1.89 8.73
CA ASP A 382 -13.59 2.65 8.10
C ASP A 382 -13.17 3.11 6.69
N ILE A 383 -11.92 3.55 6.50
CA ILE A 383 -11.38 3.93 5.19
C ILE A 383 -11.33 2.74 4.24
N ALA A 384 -10.78 1.61 4.68
CA ALA A 384 -10.70 0.39 3.87
C ALA A 384 -12.09 -0.11 3.45
N GLN A 385 -13.10 0.07 4.32
CA GLN A 385 -14.48 -0.34 4.05
C GLN A 385 -15.33 0.71 3.31
N ASN A 386 -14.76 1.86 2.90
CA ASN A 386 -15.49 3.00 2.33
C ASN A 386 -16.59 3.57 3.24
N GLN A 387 -16.39 3.50 4.56
CA GLN A 387 -17.29 4.02 5.59
C GLN A 387 -16.76 5.29 6.27
N PHE A 388 -15.55 5.73 5.89
CA PHE A 388 -14.95 6.96 6.39
C PHE A 388 -15.39 8.19 5.60
N TYR A 389 -15.75 9.26 6.31
CA TYR A 389 -16.08 10.56 5.74
C TYR A 389 -15.28 11.65 6.43
N MET A 390 -14.60 12.48 5.64
CA MET A 390 -13.94 13.68 6.16
C MET A 390 -14.95 14.70 6.67
N LYS A 391 -14.55 15.45 7.70
CA LYS A 391 -15.36 16.53 8.27
C LYS A 391 -15.56 17.61 7.22
N LYS A 392 -16.71 18.29 7.24
CA LYS A 392 -16.91 19.49 6.43
C LYS A 392 -16.27 20.67 7.15
N VAL A 393 -15.29 21.29 6.51
CA VAL A 393 -14.49 22.42 7.03
C VAL A 393 -14.76 23.68 6.21
#